data_AF-A0A6N2DWP0-F1
#
_entry.id   AF-A0A6N2DWP0-F1
#
_cell.length_a   1.000
_cell.length_b   1.000
_cell.length_c   1.000
_cell.angle_alpha   90.00
_cell.angle_beta   90.00
_cell.angle_gamma   90.00
#
_symmetry.space_group_name_H-M   'P 1'
#
loop_
_entity.id
_entity.type
_entity.pdbx_description
1 polymer ?
#
loop_
_entity_poly.entity_id
_entity_poly.type
_entity_poly.pdbx_seq_one_letter_code
_entity_poly.pdbx_strand_id
1 'polypeptide(L)'
;MKDSPFLGRTIQVVQDLSVDEQVYLYEKTRRLKHALQNHEPTEEFRLERSDGALYLLFMEDSTRTKESFRNAAKFHGLRVNDFTAGSSSFNKKESITDTIRMLTGYAETSIFVVRTKLEGVCRWLESSIGEYAQSAGLYRPAFINAGDGRHEHPTQEFLDEFSFLEQQNWSRSHLHLALVGDLFHGRTVHSKVNGLKVFNEVEVDLVAPSELEMPPYYVSRMRDNGFQVRVFGSIDEYLSQPKVASTWYFTRLQLERMGERLRDKAESLRAAVTFVKTDLSRLPENTKFFHPLPRHRETPVIPTFLDSLPVNGWDRQSMNGYYTRIIEIAMVGGRLGFDFEGEARQIPEFPDDFIETASIVQRSKPEYKIGIKPVETGIVIDHIGTGKSPQQIFDHISKIREILHLNCVSSHGVFQSVRTKHHKGIISVPDFKDLDAPQMKMLGAIAPGCTINKIMNERVVEKYRLRMPPRVYNLPGIGCKNEDCVSHTSHGEPVVPEFYRTENELFTCRYCEHPHSFSEIW
;
A
#
# COMPACT_ATOMS: atom_id res chain seq x y z
N MET A 1 25.50 -10.72 -12.90
CA MET A 1 24.19 -10.00 -12.88
C MET A 1 23.04 -10.82 -12.31
N LYS A 2 23.06 -12.18 -12.28
CA LYS A 2 21.96 -12.99 -11.71
C LYS A 2 21.83 -12.89 -10.18
N ASP A 3 22.82 -12.34 -9.50
CA ASP A 3 22.93 -12.39 -8.04
C ASP A 3 22.70 -11.01 -7.36
N SER A 4 22.24 -9.99 -8.09
CA SER A 4 21.88 -8.73 -7.45
C SER A 4 20.66 -8.94 -6.55
N PRO A 5 20.67 -8.44 -5.30
CA PRO A 5 19.52 -8.54 -4.40
C PRO A 5 18.32 -7.72 -4.89
N PHE A 6 18.51 -6.86 -5.88
CA PHE A 6 17.45 -6.02 -6.43
C PHE A 6 16.80 -6.57 -7.71
N LEU A 7 17.44 -7.54 -8.37
CA LEU A 7 16.99 -8.06 -9.66
C LEU A 7 15.54 -8.60 -9.57
N GLY A 8 14.65 -8.08 -10.42
CA GLY A 8 13.26 -8.53 -10.51
C GLY A 8 12.38 -8.11 -9.34
N ARG A 9 12.83 -7.20 -8.46
CA ARG A 9 11.99 -6.66 -7.38
C ARG A 9 10.92 -5.72 -7.93
N THR A 10 9.81 -5.68 -7.21
CA THR A 10 8.72 -4.73 -7.44
C THR A 10 8.85 -3.52 -6.52
N ILE A 11 8.59 -2.34 -7.07
CA ILE A 11 8.41 -1.07 -6.36
C ILE A 11 6.94 -0.67 -6.52
N GLN A 12 6.07 -1.12 -5.62
CA GLN A 12 4.65 -0.76 -5.54
C GLN A 12 4.43 0.41 -4.58
N VAL A 13 5.08 0.38 -3.41
CA VAL A 13 5.04 1.41 -2.36
C VAL A 13 6.47 1.79 -1.94
N VAL A 14 6.63 2.91 -1.23
CA VAL A 14 7.94 3.43 -0.83
C VAL A 14 8.71 2.42 0.04
N GLN A 15 8.00 1.73 0.93
CA GLN A 15 8.53 0.71 1.84
C GLN A 15 8.88 -0.62 1.14
N ASP A 16 8.69 -0.72 -0.17
CA ASP A 16 9.29 -1.81 -0.93
C ASP A 16 10.81 -1.71 -1.00
N LEU A 17 11.38 -0.55 -0.69
CA LEU A 17 12.77 -0.36 -0.35
C LEU A 17 12.89 -0.02 1.15
N SER A 18 13.79 -0.70 1.86
CA SER A 18 14.16 -0.30 3.24
C SER A 18 14.80 1.10 3.25
N VAL A 19 14.91 1.71 4.42
CA VAL A 19 15.57 3.01 4.55
C VAL A 19 17.00 2.96 4.00
N ASP A 20 17.76 1.90 4.30
CA ASP A 20 19.13 1.77 3.79
C ASP A 20 19.16 1.55 2.27
N GLU A 21 18.21 0.81 1.71
CA GLU A 21 18.09 0.64 0.25
C GLU A 21 17.70 1.95 -0.45
N GLN A 22 16.88 2.79 0.17
CA GLN A 22 16.55 4.14 -0.32
C GLN A 22 17.78 5.05 -0.26
N VAL A 23 18.55 5.01 0.83
CA VAL A 23 19.81 5.77 0.96
C VAL A 23 20.80 5.35 -0.12
N TYR A 24 20.95 4.05 -0.35
CA TYR A 24 21.75 3.52 -1.44
C TYR A 24 21.28 4.04 -2.82
N LEU A 25 19.97 4.07 -3.07
CA LEU A 25 19.39 4.68 -4.28
C LEU A 25 19.81 6.15 -4.40
N TYR A 26 19.73 6.93 -3.32
CA TYR A 26 20.08 8.36 -3.32
C TYR A 26 21.57 8.60 -3.54
N GLU A 27 22.45 7.80 -2.92
CA GLU A 27 23.89 7.88 -3.13
C GLU A 27 24.27 7.58 -4.58
N LYS A 28 23.71 6.51 -5.16
CA LYS A 28 23.92 6.18 -6.58
C LYS A 28 23.37 7.26 -7.50
N THR A 29 22.21 7.82 -7.17
CA THR A 29 21.62 8.93 -7.94
C THR A 29 22.52 10.16 -7.90
N ARG A 30 23.09 10.49 -6.73
CA ARG A 30 24.03 11.61 -6.57
C ARG A 30 25.28 11.41 -7.40
N ARG A 31 25.88 10.21 -7.38
CA ARG A 31 27.06 9.86 -8.19
C ARG A 31 26.77 9.97 -9.68
N LEU A 32 25.66 9.38 -10.15
CA LEU A 32 25.24 9.47 -11.55
C LEU A 32 25.04 10.92 -11.99
N LYS A 33 24.34 11.72 -11.17
CA LYS A 33 24.09 13.13 -11.46
C LYS A 33 25.38 13.92 -11.57
N HIS A 34 26.34 13.70 -10.65
CA HIS A 34 27.67 14.31 -10.71
C HIS A 34 28.41 13.91 -12.01
N ALA A 35 28.43 12.62 -12.33
CA ALA A 35 29.12 12.11 -13.51
C ALA A 35 28.55 12.71 -14.80
N LEU A 36 27.22 12.76 -14.94
CA LEU A 36 26.57 13.35 -16.11
C LEU A 36 26.82 14.86 -16.24
N GLN A 37 26.88 15.59 -15.12
CA GLN A 37 27.16 17.03 -15.11
C GLN A 37 28.61 17.36 -15.47
N ASN A 38 29.55 16.48 -15.12
CA ASN A 38 30.98 16.65 -15.38
C ASN A 38 31.47 15.89 -16.62
N HIS A 39 30.56 15.28 -17.39
CA HIS A 39 30.88 14.45 -18.56
C HIS A 39 31.83 13.27 -18.25
N GLU A 40 31.70 12.71 -17.04
CA GLU A 40 32.44 11.52 -16.62
C GLU A 40 31.79 10.23 -17.16
N PRO A 41 32.52 9.10 -17.21
CA PRO A 41 31.98 7.79 -17.60
C PRO A 41 30.77 7.36 -16.74
N THR A 42 29.80 6.68 -17.34
CA THR A 42 28.53 6.28 -16.69
C THR A 42 28.16 4.81 -16.89
N GLU A 43 29.09 4.01 -17.40
CA GLU A 43 28.94 2.60 -17.73
C GLU A 43 28.57 1.76 -16.50
N GLU A 44 29.03 2.15 -15.29
CA GLU A 44 28.68 1.46 -14.05
C GLU A 44 27.16 1.40 -13.81
N PHE A 45 26.40 2.38 -14.31
CA PHE A 45 24.94 2.47 -14.13
C PHE A 45 24.13 1.81 -15.26
N ARG A 46 24.77 1.42 -16.37
CA ARG A 46 24.06 0.90 -17.55
C ARG A 46 23.86 -0.62 -17.43
N LEU A 47 22.68 -1.10 -17.84
CA LEU A 47 22.34 -2.52 -17.77
C LEU A 47 23.11 -3.38 -18.78
N GLU A 48 23.56 -2.78 -19.89
CA GLU A 48 24.34 -3.44 -20.95
C GLU A 48 23.65 -4.72 -21.51
N ARG A 49 22.32 -4.75 -21.56
CA ARG A 49 21.53 -5.85 -22.15
C ARG A 49 20.85 -5.40 -23.43
N SER A 50 21.34 -5.88 -24.58
CA SER A 50 20.76 -5.58 -25.89
C SER A 50 19.38 -6.19 -26.13
N ASP A 51 18.96 -7.13 -25.28
CA ASP A 51 17.73 -7.92 -25.38
C ASP A 51 16.71 -7.64 -24.25
N GLY A 52 17.01 -6.70 -23.35
CA GLY A 52 16.09 -6.23 -22.32
C GLY A 52 15.01 -5.29 -22.89
N ALA A 53 13.80 -5.38 -22.35
CA ALA A 53 12.69 -4.50 -22.71
C ALA A 53 12.12 -3.76 -21.49
N LEU A 54 11.78 -2.49 -21.72
CA LEU A 54 11.01 -1.68 -20.79
C LEU A 54 9.63 -1.40 -21.39
N TYR A 55 8.59 -1.74 -20.65
CA TYR A 55 7.19 -1.59 -21.04
C TYR A 55 6.56 -0.44 -20.26
N LEU A 56 6.17 0.62 -20.97
CA LEU A 56 5.46 1.76 -20.39
C LEU A 56 3.95 1.52 -20.50
N LEU A 57 3.32 1.13 -19.39
CA LEU A 57 1.88 0.86 -19.32
C LEU A 57 1.18 2.04 -18.65
N PHE A 58 0.80 3.03 -19.46
CA PHE A 58 0.18 4.25 -18.98
C PHE A 58 -1.30 4.26 -19.36
N MET A 59 -2.13 3.77 -18.43
CA MET A 59 -3.60 3.76 -18.55
C MET A 59 -4.22 5.09 -18.10
N GLU A 60 -3.41 5.98 -17.53
CA GLU A 60 -3.76 7.37 -17.23
C GLU A 60 -2.75 8.34 -17.83
N ASP A 61 -3.21 9.55 -18.16
CA ASP A 61 -2.36 10.58 -18.73
C ASP A 61 -1.20 10.96 -17.79
N SER A 62 0.01 10.93 -18.35
CA SER A 62 1.20 11.43 -17.71
C SER A 62 2.28 11.74 -18.73
N THR A 63 2.65 13.01 -18.87
CA THR A 63 3.76 13.41 -19.74
C THR A 63 5.08 13.27 -19.01
N ARG A 64 5.26 13.98 -17.88
CA ARG A 64 6.53 13.98 -17.14
C ARG A 64 6.96 12.58 -16.71
N THR A 65 6.06 11.81 -16.11
CA THR A 65 6.46 10.51 -15.55
C THR A 65 6.92 9.57 -16.67
N LYS A 66 6.11 9.50 -17.73
CA LYS A 66 6.35 8.69 -18.91
C LYS A 66 7.62 9.07 -19.66
N GLU A 67 7.83 10.37 -19.91
CA GLU A 67 9.01 10.84 -20.63
C GLU A 67 10.30 10.62 -19.86
N SER A 68 10.34 10.81 -18.53
CA SER A 68 11.59 10.50 -17.79
C SER A 68 11.90 9.01 -17.85
N PHE A 69 10.90 8.13 -17.70
CA PHE A 69 11.14 6.68 -17.81
C PHE A 69 11.56 6.27 -19.22
N ARG A 70 10.97 6.85 -20.26
CA ARG A 70 11.41 6.62 -21.65
C ARG A 70 12.86 7.03 -21.86
N ASN A 71 13.27 8.19 -21.34
CA ASN A 71 14.65 8.67 -21.47
C ASN A 71 15.61 7.85 -20.58
N ALA A 72 15.20 7.45 -19.39
CA ALA A 72 16.00 6.55 -18.54
C ALA A 72 16.21 5.19 -19.22
N ALA A 73 15.18 4.63 -19.86
CA ALA A 73 15.30 3.39 -20.63
C ALA A 73 16.29 3.54 -21.80
N LYS A 74 16.27 4.68 -22.51
CA LYS A 74 17.27 5.00 -23.56
C LYS A 74 18.69 5.07 -23.00
N PHE A 75 18.88 5.63 -21.81
CA PHE A 75 20.19 5.65 -21.13
C PHE A 75 20.73 4.22 -20.90
N HIS A 76 19.86 3.26 -20.57
CA HIS A 76 20.26 1.85 -20.41
C HIS A 76 20.37 1.07 -21.72
N GLY A 77 19.96 1.64 -22.86
CA GLY A 77 19.90 0.92 -24.15
C GLY A 77 18.78 -0.11 -24.26
N LEU A 78 17.71 0.01 -23.44
CA LEU A 78 16.59 -0.93 -23.45
C LEU A 78 15.63 -0.65 -24.62
N ARG A 79 15.02 -1.71 -25.17
CA ARG A 79 13.89 -1.58 -26.10
C ARG A 79 12.67 -1.06 -25.35
N VAL A 80 12.14 0.08 -25.77
CA VAL A 80 10.95 0.68 -25.13
C VAL A 80 9.70 0.35 -25.93
N ASN A 81 8.70 -0.23 -25.26
CA ASN A 81 7.37 -0.44 -25.81
C ASN A 81 6.34 0.39 -25.04
N ASP A 82 5.49 1.10 -25.75
CA ASP A 82 4.53 2.06 -25.18
C ASP A 82 3.10 1.56 -25.36
N PHE A 83 2.39 1.40 -24.25
CA PHE A 83 0.99 0.99 -24.24
C PHE A 83 0.18 2.10 -23.58
N THR A 84 -0.71 2.71 -24.37
CA THR A 84 -1.67 3.68 -23.87
C THR A 84 -3.08 3.07 -23.91
N ALA A 85 -3.95 3.52 -23.00
CA ALA A 85 -5.33 3.05 -22.91
C ALA A 85 -6.10 3.14 -24.24
N GLY A 86 -5.77 4.11 -25.10
CA GLY A 86 -6.46 4.33 -26.38
C GLY A 86 -6.14 3.31 -27.48
N SER A 87 -5.01 2.60 -27.42
CA SER A 87 -4.46 1.85 -28.56
C SER A 87 -4.21 0.36 -28.31
N SER A 88 -4.64 -0.19 -27.18
CA SER A 88 -4.21 -1.52 -26.70
C SER A 88 -5.36 -2.52 -26.54
N SER A 89 -5.03 -3.82 -26.51
CA SER A 89 -5.98 -4.94 -26.33
C SER A 89 -6.80 -4.86 -25.03
N PHE A 90 -6.47 -3.97 -24.10
CA PHE A 90 -7.32 -3.59 -22.98
C PHE A 90 -8.73 -3.18 -23.43
N ASN A 91 -8.87 -2.58 -24.62
CA ASN A 91 -10.17 -2.25 -25.24
C ASN A 91 -11.00 -3.49 -25.63
N LYS A 92 -10.36 -4.67 -25.74
CA LYS A 92 -11.03 -5.95 -26.00
C LYS A 92 -11.39 -6.70 -24.71
N LYS A 93 -11.34 -6.04 -23.55
CA LYS A 93 -11.60 -6.62 -22.22
C LYS A 93 -10.61 -7.75 -21.84
N GLU A 94 -9.39 -7.73 -22.37
CA GLU A 94 -8.32 -8.60 -21.90
C GLU A 94 -7.85 -8.14 -20.50
N SER A 95 -7.58 -9.08 -19.60
CA SER A 95 -7.09 -8.76 -18.25
C SER A 95 -5.69 -8.15 -18.32
N ILE A 96 -5.34 -7.29 -17.34
CA ILE A 96 -3.96 -6.79 -17.25
C ILE A 96 -2.98 -7.95 -17.06
N THR A 97 -3.41 -8.97 -16.32
CA THR A 97 -2.60 -10.15 -16.02
C THR A 97 -2.21 -10.92 -17.28
N ASP A 98 -3.16 -11.18 -18.18
CA ASP A 98 -2.89 -11.92 -19.43
C ASP A 98 -2.03 -11.12 -20.40
N THR A 99 -2.30 -9.81 -20.50
CA THR A 99 -1.48 -8.89 -21.31
C THR A 99 -0.01 -8.95 -20.85
N ILE A 100 0.24 -8.85 -19.55
CA ILE A 100 1.60 -8.87 -19.00
C ILE A 100 2.26 -10.23 -19.14
N ARG A 101 1.50 -11.32 -18.94
CA ARG A 101 2.00 -12.68 -19.15
C ARG A 101 2.54 -12.85 -20.56
N MET A 102 1.79 -12.40 -21.57
CA MET A 102 2.20 -12.42 -22.97
C MET A 102 3.46 -11.57 -23.21
N LEU A 103 3.51 -10.33 -22.69
CA LEU A 103 4.66 -9.44 -22.87
C LEU A 103 5.94 -9.94 -22.19
N THR A 104 5.80 -10.65 -21.06
CA THR A 104 6.93 -11.21 -20.31
C THR A 104 7.72 -12.21 -21.15
N GLY A 105 7.07 -12.90 -22.10
CA GLY A 105 7.73 -13.83 -23.02
C GLY A 105 8.51 -13.19 -24.17
N TYR A 106 8.43 -11.87 -24.37
CA TYR A 106 9.03 -11.19 -25.54
C TYR A 106 10.44 -10.65 -25.33
N ALA A 107 10.99 -10.76 -24.13
CA ALA A 107 12.33 -10.30 -23.79
C ALA A 107 12.93 -11.19 -22.70
N GLU A 108 14.26 -11.36 -22.70
CA GLU A 108 14.94 -12.11 -21.63
C GLU A 108 14.76 -11.39 -20.28
N THR A 109 14.74 -10.06 -20.28
CA THR A 109 14.47 -9.24 -19.09
C THR A 109 13.40 -8.22 -19.39
N SER A 110 12.36 -8.20 -18.57
CA SER A 110 11.21 -7.31 -18.73
C SER A 110 11.04 -6.43 -17.49
N ILE A 111 11.03 -5.11 -17.69
CA ILE A 111 10.72 -4.11 -16.66
C ILE A 111 9.42 -3.41 -17.07
N PHE A 112 8.42 -3.47 -16.20
CA PHE A 112 7.12 -2.86 -16.43
C PHE A 112 6.97 -1.62 -15.57
N VAL A 113 6.77 -0.46 -16.20
CA VAL A 113 6.44 0.79 -15.51
C VAL A 113 4.94 1.01 -15.66
N VAL A 114 4.21 0.91 -14.56
CA VAL A 114 2.74 0.85 -14.56
C VAL A 114 2.16 2.12 -13.97
N ARG A 115 1.25 2.77 -14.70
CA ARG A 115 0.41 3.84 -14.18
C ARG A 115 -1.04 3.56 -14.52
N THR A 116 -1.88 3.47 -13.50
CA THR A 116 -3.27 3.01 -13.62
C THR A 116 -4.17 3.61 -12.54
N LYS A 117 -5.49 3.55 -12.76
CA LYS A 117 -6.47 3.93 -11.73
C LYS A 117 -6.63 2.86 -10.65
N LEU A 118 -6.30 1.60 -10.99
CA LEU A 118 -6.45 0.47 -10.08
C LEU A 118 -5.30 0.44 -9.07
N GLU A 119 -5.63 0.33 -7.80
CA GLU A 119 -4.68 0.34 -6.69
C GLU A 119 -4.12 -1.08 -6.46
N GLY A 120 -2.80 -1.17 -6.26
CA GLY A 120 -2.11 -2.42 -5.93
C GLY A 120 -1.76 -3.33 -7.11
N VAL A 121 -1.85 -2.84 -8.35
CA VAL A 121 -1.58 -3.64 -9.57
C VAL A 121 -0.17 -4.23 -9.60
N CYS A 122 0.88 -3.45 -9.28
CA CYS A 122 2.24 -3.99 -9.35
C CYS A 122 2.46 -5.09 -8.31
N ARG A 123 1.85 -4.98 -7.12
CA ARG A 123 1.87 -6.04 -6.10
C ARG A 123 1.18 -7.32 -6.58
N TRP A 124 0.05 -7.19 -7.26
CA TRP A 124 -0.63 -8.33 -7.85
C TRP A 124 0.24 -9.00 -8.93
N LEU A 125 0.77 -8.21 -9.86
CA LEU A 125 1.63 -8.70 -10.95
C LEU A 125 2.93 -9.33 -10.44
N GLU A 126 3.51 -8.80 -9.36
CA GLU A 126 4.68 -9.38 -8.69
C GLU A 126 4.48 -10.85 -8.33
N SER A 127 3.27 -11.19 -7.84
CA SER A 127 2.93 -12.55 -7.42
C SER A 127 2.53 -13.40 -8.63
N SER A 128 1.51 -12.98 -9.37
CA SER A 128 0.92 -13.77 -10.45
C SER A 128 1.89 -14.00 -11.62
N ILE A 129 2.64 -12.98 -12.02
CA ILE A 129 3.61 -13.09 -13.12
C ILE A 129 4.93 -13.67 -12.62
N GLY A 130 5.29 -13.42 -11.35
CA GLY A 130 6.45 -14.06 -10.73
C GLY A 130 6.34 -15.59 -10.72
N GLU A 131 5.19 -16.12 -10.29
CA GLU A 131 4.88 -17.55 -10.31
C GLU A 131 4.88 -18.11 -11.76
N TYR A 132 4.26 -17.40 -12.69
CA TYR A 132 4.27 -17.77 -14.10
C TYR A 132 5.69 -17.85 -14.68
N ALA A 133 6.49 -16.80 -14.48
CA ALA A 133 7.86 -16.73 -14.98
C ALA A 133 8.71 -17.90 -14.44
N GLN A 134 8.57 -18.21 -13.15
CA GLN A 134 9.24 -19.36 -12.54
C GLN A 134 8.81 -20.68 -13.21
N SER A 135 7.52 -20.89 -13.40
CA SER A 135 6.99 -22.12 -14.04
C SER A 135 7.40 -22.27 -15.50
N ALA A 136 7.57 -21.16 -16.21
CA ALA A 136 7.92 -21.11 -17.62
C ALA A 136 9.43 -21.07 -17.88
N GLY A 137 10.27 -21.07 -16.82
CA GLY A 137 11.72 -20.97 -16.92
C GLY A 137 12.20 -19.59 -17.41
N LEU A 138 11.40 -18.54 -17.22
CA LEU A 138 11.72 -17.16 -17.58
C LEU A 138 12.34 -16.40 -16.40
N TYR A 139 13.05 -15.31 -16.68
CA TYR A 139 13.46 -14.40 -15.62
C TYR A 139 12.26 -13.70 -15.01
N ARG A 140 12.31 -13.49 -13.69
CA ARG A 140 11.29 -12.74 -12.98
C ARG A 140 11.26 -11.29 -13.49
N PRO A 141 10.12 -10.80 -14.01
CA PRO A 141 10.00 -9.41 -14.41
C PRO A 141 9.93 -8.48 -13.20
N ALA A 142 10.40 -7.24 -13.39
CA ALA A 142 10.28 -6.18 -12.40
C ALA A 142 9.06 -5.29 -12.69
N PHE A 143 8.42 -4.77 -11.64
CA PHE A 143 7.28 -3.86 -11.75
C PHE A 143 7.56 -2.57 -10.96
N ILE A 144 7.38 -1.41 -11.60
CA ILE A 144 7.57 -0.10 -10.99
C ILE A 144 6.24 0.67 -11.06
N ASN A 145 5.70 1.06 -9.92
CA ASN A 145 4.49 1.84 -9.79
C ASN A 145 4.76 3.34 -10.07
N ALA A 146 4.38 3.80 -11.25
CA ALA A 146 4.42 5.19 -11.69
C ALA A 146 3.15 6.00 -11.32
N GLY A 147 2.36 5.47 -10.38
CA GLY A 147 1.16 6.05 -9.79
C GLY A 147 -0.05 5.13 -9.96
N ASP A 148 -0.68 4.74 -8.85
CA ASP A 148 -1.89 3.90 -8.84
C ASP A 148 -3.04 4.56 -8.08
N GLY A 149 -4.10 4.92 -8.81
CA GLY A 149 -5.31 5.51 -8.21
C GLY A 149 -5.01 6.68 -7.28
N ARG A 150 -5.55 6.61 -6.06
CA ARG A 150 -5.29 7.55 -4.95
C ARG A 150 -4.30 6.97 -3.92
N HIS A 151 -3.86 5.73 -4.11
CA HIS A 151 -3.01 4.99 -3.21
C HIS A 151 -1.59 5.57 -3.14
N GLU A 152 -0.72 5.27 -4.12
CA GLU A 152 0.71 5.55 -3.99
C GLU A 152 1.37 6.09 -5.28
N HIS A 153 2.52 6.75 -5.12
CA HIS A 153 3.42 7.10 -6.23
C HIS A 153 4.89 7.05 -5.78
N PRO A 154 5.47 5.87 -5.53
CA PRO A 154 6.77 5.71 -4.89
C PRO A 154 7.92 6.40 -5.65
N THR A 155 7.91 6.33 -6.98
CA THR A 155 8.96 6.95 -7.82
C THR A 155 8.95 8.49 -7.75
N GLN A 156 7.81 9.09 -7.38
CA GLN A 156 7.71 10.53 -7.11
C GLN A 156 8.22 10.84 -5.71
N GLU A 157 7.94 9.97 -4.73
CA GLU A 157 8.50 10.16 -3.39
C GLU A 157 10.03 10.11 -3.39
N PHE A 158 10.62 9.12 -4.07
CA PHE A 158 12.08 8.99 -4.14
C PHE A 158 12.76 10.22 -4.76
N LEU A 159 12.17 10.82 -5.80
CA LEU A 159 12.75 12.03 -6.41
C LEU A 159 12.51 13.28 -5.55
N ASP A 160 11.46 13.30 -4.74
CA ASP A 160 11.19 14.38 -3.78
C ASP A 160 12.22 14.33 -2.65
N GLU A 161 12.39 13.18 -2.01
CA GLU A 161 13.37 12.97 -0.94
C GLU A 161 14.79 13.24 -1.40
N PHE A 162 15.17 12.77 -2.60
CA PHE A 162 16.46 13.12 -3.19
C PHE A 162 16.64 14.64 -3.34
N SER A 163 15.58 15.37 -3.69
CA SER A 163 15.61 16.82 -3.84
C SER A 163 15.67 17.54 -2.49
N PHE A 164 15.00 17.01 -1.46
CA PHE A 164 15.08 17.51 -0.09
C PHE A 164 16.48 17.30 0.48
N LEU A 165 17.05 16.10 0.32
CA LEU A 165 18.43 15.80 0.68
C LEU A 165 19.40 16.75 -0.02
N GLU A 166 19.22 16.99 -1.32
CA GLU A 166 20.04 17.94 -2.07
C GLU A 166 19.97 19.37 -1.49
N GLN A 167 18.77 19.84 -1.09
CA GLN A 167 18.64 21.15 -0.42
C GLN A 167 19.35 21.17 0.94
N GLN A 168 19.28 20.07 1.70
CA GLN A 168 19.87 19.93 3.04
C GLN A 168 21.37 19.57 3.01
N ASN A 169 22.05 19.74 1.87
CA ASN A 169 23.44 19.35 1.67
C ASN A 169 23.71 17.88 2.06
N TRP A 170 22.77 17.00 1.72
CA TRP A 170 22.77 15.57 1.98
C TRP A 170 22.67 15.18 3.46
N SER A 171 22.31 16.12 4.34
CA SER A 171 22.03 15.81 5.74
C SER A 171 20.70 15.09 5.88
N ARG A 172 20.71 14.03 6.70
CA ARG A 172 19.53 13.26 7.14
C ARG A 172 19.12 13.57 8.58
N SER A 173 19.83 14.48 9.25
CA SER A 173 19.66 14.69 10.70
C SER A 173 18.27 15.19 11.06
N HIS A 174 17.72 16.12 10.28
CA HIS A 174 16.44 16.75 10.57
C HIS A 174 15.81 17.26 9.26
N LEU A 175 14.51 17.02 9.08
CA LEU A 175 13.70 17.61 8.02
C LEU A 175 12.50 18.34 8.63
N HIS A 176 12.37 19.63 8.31
CA HIS A 176 11.16 20.41 8.59
C HIS A 176 10.45 20.74 7.27
N LEU A 177 9.28 20.15 7.05
CA LEU A 177 8.55 20.17 5.78
C LEU A 177 7.13 20.75 5.93
N ALA A 178 6.81 21.79 5.15
CA ALA A 178 5.44 22.28 4.99
C ALA A 178 4.77 21.60 3.80
N LEU A 179 3.67 20.87 4.02
CA LEU A 179 2.82 20.30 2.97
C LEU A 179 1.63 21.23 2.74
N VAL A 180 1.50 21.80 1.54
CA VAL A 180 0.56 22.89 1.27
C VAL A 180 -0.35 22.56 0.09
N GLY A 181 -1.67 22.68 0.26
CA GLY A 181 -2.65 22.55 -0.83
C GLY A 181 -3.76 21.53 -0.56
N ASP A 182 -4.08 20.71 -1.57
CA ASP A 182 -5.01 19.58 -1.44
C ASP A 182 -4.28 18.38 -0.81
N LEU A 183 -4.47 18.22 0.50
CA LEU A 183 -3.90 17.10 1.27
C LEU A 183 -4.87 15.91 1.37
N PHE A 184 -6.15 16.14 1.05
CA PHE A 184 -7.17 15.11 1.06
C PHE A 184 -7.05 14.14 -0.11
N HIS A 185 -6.86 14.64 -1.34
CA HIS A 185 -6.80 13.81 -2.55
C HIS A 185 -5.38 13.56 -3.08
N GLY A 186 -4.38 14.25 -2.53
CA GLY A 186 -3.03 14.24 -3.06
C GLY A 186 -2.24 12.96 -2.75
N ARG A 187 -2.27 11.96 -3.65
CA ARG A 187 -1.48 10.72 -3.48
C ARG A 187 0.01 10.94 -3.17
N THR A 188 0.62 12.00 -3.73
CA THR A 188 2.03 12.31 -3.47
C THR A 188 2.29 12.79 -2.04
N VAL A 189 1.29 13.34 -1.34
CA VAL A 189 1.44 13.67 0.09
C VAL A 189 1.10 12.49 0.98
N HIS A 190 0.32 11.53 0.49
CA HIS A 190 0.06 10.28 1.20
C HIS A 190 1.30 9.39 1.24
N SER A 191 2.06 9.31 0.14
CA SER A 191 3.37 8.62 0.09
C SER A 191 4.36 9.13 1.17
N LYS A 192 4.31 10.45 1.48
CA LYS A 192 5.17 11.09 2.49
C LYS A 192 4.93 10.59 3.91
N VAL A 193 3.75 10.04 4.18
CA VAL A 193 3.42 9.48 5.50
C VAL A 193 4.42 8.42 5.91
N ASN A 194 4.92 7.63 4.96
CA ASN A 194 5.91 6.58 5.21
C ASN A 194 7.28 6.87 4.60
N GLY A 195 7.38 7.74 3.59
CA GLY A 195 8.65 8.02 2.91
C GLY A 195 9.67 8.77 3.74
N LEU A 196 9.24 9.76 4.53
CA LEU A 196 10.17 10.68 5.22
C LEU A 196 11.05 10.01 6.31
N LYS A 197 10.92 8.69 6.53
CA LYS A 197 11.76 7.87 7.42
C LYS A 197 13.24 7.83 7.03
N VAL A 198 13.60 8.30 5.83
CA VAL A 198 15.02 8.50 5.48
C VAL A 198 15.68 9.56 6.38
N PHE A 199 14.92 10.49 6.94
CA PHE A 199 15.39 11.49 7.90
C PHE A 199 15.21 11.01 9.35
N ASN A 200 16.18 11.31 10.20
CA ASN A 200 16.19 10.85 11.60
C ASN A 200 15.15 11.58 12.45
N GLU A 201 14.99 12.89 12.23
CA GLU A 201 13.97 13.71 12.88
C GLU A 201 13.12 14.40 11.81
N VAL A 202 11.79 14.33 11.95
CA VAL A 202 10.86 14.90 10.97
C VAL A 202 9.80 15.75 11.68
N GLU A 203 9.67 16.99 11.22
CA GLU A 203 8.54 17.88 11.54
C GLU A 203 7.76 18.15 10.26
N VAL A 204 6.46 17.91 10.29
CA VAL A 204 5.53 18.12 9.18
C VAL A 204 4.48 19.15 9.58
N ASP A 205 4.41 20.23 8.80
CA ASP A 205 3.36 21.24 8.90
C ASP A 205 2.34 21.02 7.78
N LEU A 206 1.12 20.63 8.15
CA LEU A 206 0.01 20.41 7.23
C LEU A 206 -0.74 21.73 7.06
N VAL A 207 -0.64 22.36 5.89
CA VAL A 207 -1.23 23.67 5.59
C VAL A 207 -2.34 23.51 4.55
N ALA A 208 -3.57 23.35 5.00
CA ALA A 208 -4.74 23.19 4.16
C ALA A 208 -6.02 23.65 4.88
N PRO A 209 -6.98 24.26 4.17
CA PRO A 209 -8.29 24.57 4.73
C PRO A 209 -9.05 23.28 5.07
N SER A 210 -10.08 23.40 5.93
CA SER A 210 -10.81 22.25 6.49
C SER A 210 -11.32 21.23 5.48
N GLU A 211 -11.70 21.69 4.30
CA GLU A 211 -12.23 20.88 3.20
C GLU A 211 -11.15 20.11 2.43
N LEU A 212 -9.87 20.39 2.68
CA LEU A 212 -8.70 19.83 2.01
C LEU A 212 -7.69 19.22 2.99
N GLU A 213 -8.06 19.10 4.27
CA GLU A 213 -7.21 18.55 5.33
C GLU A 213 -6.76 17.12 5.04
N MET A 214 -5.58 16.78 5.55
CA MET A 214 -5.08 15.41 5.53
C MET A 214 -6.03 14.49 6.32
N PRO A 215 -6.47 13.35 5.76
CA PRO A 215 -7.33 12.41 6.47
C PRO A 215 -6.73 11.98 7.83
N PRO A 216 -7.54 11.87 8.90
CA PRO A 216 -7.04 11.61 10.24
C PRO A 216 -6.17 10.35 10.38
N TYR A 217 -6.45 9.31 9.60
CA TYR A 217 -5.66 8.08 9.58
C TYR A 217 -4.21 8.33 9.15
N TYR A 218 -3.96 9.17 8.13
CA TYR A 218 -2.61 9.52 7.71
C TYR A 218 -1.88 10.37 8.76
N VAL A 219 -2.60 11.28 9.43
CA VAL A 219 -2.04 12.08 10.53
C VAL A 219 -1.65 11.18 11.71
N SER A 220 -2.49 10.20 12.06
CA SER A 220 -2.16 9.19 13.08
C SER A 220 -0.92 8.41 12.69
N ARG A 221 -0.88 7.89 11.45
CA ARG A 221 0.25 7.11 10.94
C ARG A 221 1.55 7.90 10.89
N MET A 222 1.52 9.20 10.57
CA MET A 222 2.69 10.09 10.68
C MET A 222 3.20 10.16 12.12
N ARG A 223 2.30 10.29 13.11
CA ARG A 223 2.67 10.30 14.53
C ARG A 223 3.19 8.95 15.01
N ASP A 224 2.59 7.86 14.57
CA ASP A 224 3.03 6.49 14.87
C ASP A 224 4.44 6.22 14.28
N ASN A 225 4.75 6.86 13.15
CA ASN A 225 6.10 6.89 12.56
C ASN A 225 7.08 7.81 13.31
N GLY A 226 6.66 8.48 14.38
CA GLY A 226 7.49 9.36 15.22
C GLY A 226 7.59 10.80 14.73
N PHE A 227 6.80 11.21 13.72
CA PHE A 227 6.87 12.57 13.18
C PHE A 227 6.14 13.57 14.08
N GLN A 228 6.71 14.77 14.23
CA GLN A 228 6.02 15.90 14.85
C GLN A 228 5.09 16.54 13.82
N VAL A 229 3.79 16.60 14.12
CA VAL A 229 2.79 17.09 13.14
C VAL A 229 2.02 18.29 13.69
N ARG A 230 2.07 19.41 12.97
CA ARG A 230 1.24 20.60 13.21
C ARG A 230 0.27 20.81 12.05
N VAL A 231 -0.88 21.43 12.31
CA VAL A 231 -1.95 21.64 11.32
C VAL A 231 -2.33 23.12 11.31
N PHE A 232 -2.49 23.68 10.12
CA PHE A 232 -2.83 25.08 9.87
C PHE A 232 -3.87 25.17 8.75
N GLY A 233 -4.82 26.09 8.87
CA GLY A 233 -5.90 26.29 7.89
C GLY A 233 -5.49 27.10 6.66
N SER A 234 -4.37 27.84 6.72
CA SER A 234 -3.91 28.68 5.61
C SER A 234 -2.41 29.00 5.68
N ILE A 235 -1.83 29.44 4.55
CA ILE A 235 -0.45 29.93 4.49
C ILE A 235 -0.24 31.12 5.43
N ASP A 236 -1.21 32.03 5.54
CA ASP A 236 -1.08 33.22 6.39
C ASP A 236 -1.01 32.87 7.88
N GLU A 237 -1.87 31.94 8.33
CA GLU A 237 -1.83 31.38 9.69
C GLU A 237 -0.49 30.70 9.96
N TYR A 238 0.00 29.93 9.00
CA TYR A 238 1.26 29.20 9.12
C TYR A 238 2.47 30.13 9.19
N LEU A 239 2.54 31.14 8.31
CA LEU A 239 3.62 32.13 8.28
C LEU A 239 3.56 33.11 9.47
N SER A 240 2.51 33.06 10.30
CA SER A 240 2.43 33.82 11.56
C SER A 240 3.08 33.09 12.73
N GLN A 241 3.49 31.83 12.54
CA GLN A 241 4.18 31.05 13.56
C GLN A 241 5.66 31.46 13.68
N PRO A 242 6.26 31.36 14.88
CA PRO A 242 7.68 31.65 15.07
C PRO A 242 8.61 30.67 14.35
N LYS A 243 8.13 29.45 14.08
CA LYS A 243 8.88 28.38 13.42
C LYS A 243 8.18 28.02 12.11
N VAL A 244 8.80 28.42 11.00
CA VAL A 244 8.36 28.16 9.62
C VAL A 244 9.42 27.31 8.92
N ALA A 245 8.99 26.33 8.13
CA ALA A 245 9.87 25.44 7.39
C ALA A 245 10.61 26.17 6.27
N SER A 246 11.82 25.73 5.95
CA SER A 246 12.54 26.13 4.74
C SER A 246 12.27 25.19 3.56
N THR A 247 11.63 24.04 3.79
CA THR A 247 11.25 23.09 2.74
C THR A 247 9.73 23.09 2.61
N TRP A 248 9.21 23.51 1.46
CA TRP A 248 7.77 23.55 1.20
C TRP A 248 7.43 22.66 0.02
N TYR A 249 6.36 21.88 0.14
CA TYR A 249 5.87 21.01 -0.91
C TYR A 249 4.41 21.34 -1.22
N PHE A 250 4.19 21.97 -2.36
CA PHE A 250 2.87 22.37 -2.84
C PHE A 250 2.22 21.25 -3.64
N THR A 251 0.93 21.04 -3.44
CA THR A 251 0.12 20.14 -4.28
C THR A 251 -0.80 20.91 -5.21
N ARG A 252 -1.16 20.28 -6.33
CA ARG A 252 -2.20 20.82 -7.20
C ARG A 252 -3.55 20.67 -6.50
N LEU A 253 -4.30 21.77 -6.42
CA LEU A 253 -5.71 21.76 -6.04
C LEU A 253 -6.54 20.96 -7.05
N GLN A 254 -7.20 19.89 -6.62
CA GLN A 254 -8.06 19.06 -7.46
C GLN A 254 -9.53 19.43 -7.28
N LEU A 255 -9.85 20.73 -7.44
CA LEU A 255 -11.20 21.26 -7.23
C LEU A 255 -12.25 20.58 -8.13
N GLU A 256 -11.83 20.04 -9.27
CA GLU A 256 -12.67 19.23 -10.15
C GLU A 256 -13.27 17.98 -9.47
N ARG A 257 -12.66 17.50 -8.38
CA ARG A 257 -13.11 16.33 -7.61
C ARG A 257 -14.10 16.68 -6.49
N MET A 258 -14.30 17.96 -6.18
CA MET A 258 -14.97 18.40 -4.95
C MET A 258 -16.51 18.56 -5.08
N GLY A 259 -17.12 18.00 -6.12
CA GLY A 259 -18.57 18.03 -6.32
C GLY A 259 -19.15 19.45 -6.47
N GLU A 260 -20.47 19.56 -6.65
CA GLU A 260 -21.10 20.88 -6.90
C GLU A 260 -21.11 21.81 -5.68
N ARG A 261 -21.18 21.25 -4.46
CA ARG A 261 -21.32 22.02 -3.20
C ARG A 261 -20.10 22.85 -2.81
N LEU A 262 -18.92 22.56 -3.37
CA LEU A 262 -17.67 23.24 -3.04
C LEU A 262 -17.23 24.23 -4.12
N ARG A 263 -17.97 24.35 -5.24
CA ARG A 263 -17.70 25.34 -6.30
C ARG A 263 -17.75 26.77 -5.76
N ASP A 264 -18.72 27.07 -4.91
CA ASP A 264 -18.91 28.42 -4.34
C ASP A 264 -17.79 28.81 -3.36
N LYS A 265 -17.05 27.85 -2.83
CA LYS A 265 -15.88 28.06 -1.95
C LYS A 265 -14.54 27.94 -2.66
N ALA A 266 -14.53 27.59 -3.94
CA ALA A 266 -13.30 27.29 -4.69
C ALA A 266 -12.28 28.43 -4.64
N GLU A 267 -12.73 29.68 -4.70
CA GLU A 267 -11.85 30.85 -4.66
C GLU A 267 -11.23 31.06 -3.27
N SER A 268 -12.01 30.94 -2.20
CA SER A 268 -11.48 31.11 -0.84
C SER A 268 -10.53 29.97 -0.45
N LEU A 269 -10.88 28.73 -0.79
CA LEU A 269 -10.01 27.57 -0.59
C LEU A 269 -8.67 27.74 -1.32
N ARG A 270 -8.72 28.22 -2.57
CA ARG A 270 -7.51 28.49 -3.36
C ARG A 270 -6.68 29.61 -2.73
N ALA A 271 -7.30 30.71 -2.33
CA ALA A 271 -6.61 31.84 -1.72
C ALA A 271 -5.85 31.43 -0.44
N ALA A 272 -6.45 30.56 0.39
CA ALA A 272 -5.84 30.07 1.63
C ALA A 272 -4.50 29.33 1.41
N VAL A 273 -4.30 28.73 0.24
CA VAL A 273 -3.12 27.90 -0.10
C VAL A 273 -2.32 28.42 -1.29
N THR A 274 -2.59 29.65 -1.74
CA THR A 274 -1.82 30.30 -2.82
C THR A 274 -0.80 31.25 -2.22
N PHE A 275 0.48 31.06 -2.56
CA PHE A 275 1.54 31.93 -2.06
C PHE A 275 1.47 33.33 -2.70
N VAL A 276 1.61 34.39 -1.91
CA VAL A 276 1.56 35.78 -2.40
C VAL A 276 2.88 36.50 -2.24
N LYS A 277 3.14 37.50 -3.09
CA LYS A 277 4.43 38.21 -3.15
C LYS A 277 4.80 38.91 -1.83
N THR A 278 3.82 39.38 -1.08
CA THR A 278 4.02 40.05 0.22
C THR A 278 4.57 39.11 1.29
N ASP A 279 4.42 37.80 1.12
CA ASP A 279 4.88 36.81 2.09
C ASP A 279 6.37 36.47 1.94
N LEU A 280 7.04 36.91 0.86
CA LEU A 280 8.46 36.62 0.64
C LEU A 280 9.35 37.05 1.80
N SER A 281 9.05 38.17 2.45
CA SER A 281 9.83 38.68 3.60
C SER A 281 9.60 37.89 4.90
N ARG A 282 8.62 36.98 4.93
CA ARG A 282 8.30 36.12 6.09
C ARG A 282 8.99 34.76 5.99
N LEU A 283 9.60 34.43 4.85
CA LEU A 283 10.24 33.15 4.63
C LEU A 283 11.60 33.07 5.33
N PRO A 284 11.94 31.92 5.93
CA PRO A 284 13.31 31.65 6.37
C PRO A 284 14.32 31.74 5.23
N GLU A 285 15.59 31.96 5.58
CA GLU A 285 16.69 31.84 4.62
C GLU A 285 16.76 30.43 4.00
N ASN A 286 17.27 30.34 2.77
CA ASN A 286 17.41 29.09 2.01
C ASN A 286 16.09 28.33 1.77
N THR A 287 14.95 29.01 1.85
CA THR A 287 13.64 28.41 1.54
C THR A 287 13.57 27.91 0.10
N LYS A 288 13.05 26.71 -0.11
CA LYS A 288 12.75 26.11 -1.41
C LYS A 288 11.33 25.59 -1.47
N PHE A 289 10.69 25.83 -2.60
CA PHE A 289 9.35 25.37 -2.94
C PHE A 289 9.45 24.24 -3.97
N PHE A 290 8.84 23.12 -3.63
CA PHE A 290 8.70 21.93 -4.44
C PHE A 290 7.25 21.75 -4.86
N HIS A 291 7.04 21.06 -5.97
CA HIS A 291 5.71 20.73 -6.48
C HIS A 291 5.85 19.56 -7.45
N PRO A 292 5.02 18.50 -7.37
CA PRO A 292 5.13 17.33 -8.26
C PRO A 292 4.79 17.63 -9.72
N LEU A 293 4.27 18.85 -9.97
CA LEU A 293 3.65 19.33 -11.19
C LEU A 293 2.49 18.42 -11.70
N PRO A 294 1.58 18.88 -12.58
CA PRO A 294 1.56 20.17 -13.24
C PRO A 294 0.93 21.22 -12.33
N ARG A 295 1.37 22.47 -12.50
CA ARG A 295 0.65 23.62 -11.96
C ARG A 295 -0.56 23.91 -12.85
N HIS A 296 -1.64 24.41 -12.26
CA HIS A 296 -2.76 24.92 -13.05
C HIS A 296 -2.29 26.11 -13.90
N ARG A 297 -2.73 26.18 -15.17
CA ARG A 297 -2.28 27.21 -16.11
C ARG A 297 -2.66 28.63 -15.68
N GLU A 298 -3.91 28.81 -15.26
CA GLU A 298 -4.47 30.12 -14.95
C GLU A 298 -4.38 30.48 -13.46
N THR A 299 -4.63 29.51 -12.56
CA THR A 299 -4.72 29.73 -11.11
C THR A 299 -3.75 28.83 -10.31
N PRO A 300 -2.43 28.92 -10.55
CA PRO A 300 -1.44 28.12 -9.82
C PRO A 300 -1.32 28.54 -8.34
N VAL A 301 -1.20 27.56 -7.44
CA VAL A 301 -0.94 27.80 -5.99
C VAL A 301 0.46 28.35 -5.71
N ILE A 302 1.40 28.10 -6.62
CA ILE A 302 2.72 28.75 -6.67
C ILE A 302 2.78 29.61 -7.94
N PRO A 303 2.48 30.93 -7.83
CA PRO A 303 2.36 31.82 -8.98
C PRO A 303 3.66 31.99 -9.78
N THR A 304 3.50 32.37 -11.06
CA THR A 304 4.61 32.44 -12.03
C THR A 304 5.69 33.46 -11.70
N PHE A 305 5.42 34.46 -10.84
CA PHE A 305 6.46 35.39 -10.40
C PHE A 305 7.57 34.69 -9.60
N LEU A 306 7.28 33.53 -9.00
CA LEU A 306 8.23 32.72 -8.24
C LEU A 306 9.23 31.98 -9.16
N ASP A 307 8.92 31.82 -10.45
CA ASP A 307 9.70 30.98 -11.39
C ASP A 307 11.15 31.45 -11.53
N SER A 308 11.37 32.77 -11.48
CA SER A 308 12.68 33.40 -11.59
C SER A 308 13.40 33.58 -10.25
N LEU A 309 12.76 33.23 -9.14
CA LEU A 309 13.30 33.49 -7.80
C LEU A 309 14.08 32.28 -7.27
N PRO A 310 15.06 32.50 -6.36
CA PRO A 310 15.82 31.42 -5.75
C PRO A 310 14.98 30.40 -4.99
N VAL A 311 13.75 30.72 -4.59
CA VAL A 311 12.84 29.78 -3.92
C VAL A 311 12.34 28.66 -4.84
N ASN A 312 12.46 28.79 -6.17
CA ASN A 312 12.07 27.75 -7.11
C ASN A 312 12.95 26.49 -6.95
N GLY A 313 12.38 25.42 -6.39
CA GLY A 313 12.98 24.09 -6.31
C GLY A 313 12.33 23.07 -7.25
N TRP A 314 11.11 23.31 -7.73
CA TRP A 314 10.32 22.34 -8.49
C TRP A 314 10.90 22.02 -9.87
N ASP A 315 11.64 22.95 -10.51
CA ASP A 315 12.29 22.67 -11.79
C ASP A 315 13.45 21.67 -11.62
N ARG A 316 14.28 21.88 -10.58
CA ARG A 316 15.38 20.96 -10.25
C ARG A 316 14.85 19.60 -9.79
N GLN A 317 13.78 19.59 -9.00
CA GLN A 317 13.05 18.37 -8.63
C GLN A 317 12.58 17.58 -9.87
N SER A 318 11.99 18.26 -10.87
CA SER A 318 11.57 17.58 -12.10
C SER A 318 12.75 16.98 -12.87
N MET A 319 13.92 17.64 -12.88
CA MET A 319 15.13 17.08 -13.47
C MET A 319 15.67 15.90 -12.66
N ASN A 320 15.58 15.96 -11.34
CA ASN A 320 16.01 14.87 -10.44
C ASN A 320 15.27 13.56 -10.72
N GLY A 321 14.01 13.63 -11.14
CA GLY A 321 13.24 12.46 -11.57
C GLY A 321 13.83 11.69 -12.76
N TYR A 322 14.67 12.30 -13.59
CA TYR A 322 15.40 11.56 -14.63
C TYR A 322 16.50 10.69 -14.03
N TYR A 323 17.29 11.24 -13.10
CA TYR A 323 18.41 10.53 -12.48
C TYR A 323 17.93 9.40 -11.56
N THR A 324 16.93 9.64 -10.71
CA THR A 324 16.43 8.60 -9.80
C THR A 324 15.89 7.40 -10.58
N ARG A 325 15.17 7.65 -11.68
CA ARG A 325 14.57 6.56 -12.47
C ARG A 325 15.57 5.74 -13.25
N ILE A 326 16.72 6.32 -13.63
CA ILE A 326 17.86 5.53 -14.13
C ILE A 326 18.32 4.57 -13.03
N ILE A 327 18.46 5.05 -11.80
CA ILE A 327 18.91 4.21 -10.70
C ILE A 327 17.87 3.15 -10.32
N GLU A 328 16.58 3.51 -10.30
CA GLU A 328 15.47 2.56 -10.07
C GLU A 328 15.53 1.42 -11.10
N ILE A 329 15.66 1.73 -12.39
CA ILE A 329 15.81 0.73 -13.46
C ILE A 329 17.09 -0.09 -13.28
N ALA A 330 18.21 0.54 -12.94
CA ALA A 330 19.49 -0.15 -12.74
C ALA A 330 19.43 -1.11 -11.54
N MET A 331 18.74 -0.74 -10.46
CA MET A 331 18.51 -1.60 -9.30
C MET A 331 17.63 -2.79 -9.68
N VAL A 332 16.40 -2.56 -10.15
CA VAL A 332 15.47 -3.66 -10.43
C VAL A 332 15.89 -4.53 -11.63
N GLY A 333 16.70 -3.98 -12.54
CA GLY A 333 17.34 -4.71 -13.63
C GLY A 333 18.60 -5.49 -13.22
N GLY A 334 19.03 -5.37 -11.95
CA GLY A 334 20.14 -6.12 -11.37
C GLY A 334 21.54 -5.65 -11.78
N ARG A 335 21.68 -4.40 -12.26
CA ARG A 335 23.00 -3.77 -12.48
C ARG A 335 23.62 -3.28 -11.18
N LEU A 336 22.80 -2.75 -10.29
CA LEU A 336 23.23 -2.21 -9.00
C LEU A 336 22.86 -3.17 -7.86
N GLY A 337 23.56 -3.04 -6.73
CA GLY A 337 23.27 -3.74 -5.47
C GLY A 337 24.31 -4.74 -5.01
N PHE A 338 25.37 -4.98 -5.81
CA PHE A 338 26.48 -5.86 -5.42
C PHE A 338 27.35 -5.25 -4.31
N ASP A 339 27.33 -3.92 -4.20
CA ASP A 339 28.03 -3.13 -3.19
C ASP A 339 27.05 -2.51 -2.17
N PHE A 340 25.83 -3.05 -2.08
CA PHE A 340 24.89 -2.62 -1.05
C PHE A 340 25.30 -3.19 0.31
N GLU A 341 25.56 -2.29 1.26
CA GLU A 341 25.83 -2.60 2.65
C GLU A 341 24.74 -1.90 3.50
N GLY A 342 23.89 -2.68 4.17
CA GLY A 342 22.78 -2.14 4.96
C GLY A 342 21.72 -3.19 5.27
N GLU A 343 20.71 -2.79 6.02
CA GLU A 343 19.55 -3.63 6.32
C GLU A 343 18.62 -3.70 5.10
N ALA A 344 18.56 -4.88 4.47
CA ALA A 344 17.61 -5.14 3.41
C ALA A 344 16.18 -5.08 3.95
N ARG A 345 15.21 -4.86 3.04
CA ARG A 345 13.80 -4.93 3.41
C ARG A 345 13.46 -6.26 4.09
N GLN A 346 12.89 -6.19 5.29
CA GLN A 346 12.34 -7.36 5.96
C GLN A 346 11.04 -7.80 5.29
N ILE A 347 10.96 -9.08 4.95
CA ILE A 347 9.72 -9.71 4.48
C ILE A 347 8.84 -9.93 5.72
N PRO A 348 7.59 -9.43 5.75
CA PRO A 348 6.71 -9.63 6.90
C PRO A 348 6.55 -11.12 7.22
N GLU A 349 6.88 -11.50 8.44
CA GLU A 349 6.58 -12.83 8.97
C GLU A 349 5.14 -12.84 9.51
N PHE A 350 4.41 -13.90 9.20
CA PHE A 350 3.04 -14.11 9.67
C PHE A 350 3.02 -15.32 10.59
N PRO A 351 3.43 -15.16 11.86
CA PRO A 351 3.46 -16.28 12.80
C PRO A 351 2.04 -16.84 12.94
N ASP A 352 1.88 -18.17 12.85
CA ASP A 352 0.60 -18.84 13.03
C ASP A 352 0.22 -18.86 14.53
N ASP A 353 0.00 -17.67 15.09
CA ASP A 353 -0.33 -17.40 16.50
C ASP A 353 -1.84 -17.47 16.80
N PHE A 354 -2.60 -18.10 15.91
CA PHE A 354 -4.05 -18.05 15.92
C PHE A 354 -4.69 -19.24 16.65
N ILE A 355 -3.91 -20.24 17.05
CA ILE A 355 -4.38 -21.41 17.80
C ILE A 355 -3.78 -21.36 19.21
N GLU A 356 -4.64 -21.30 20.22
CA GLU A 356 -4.22 -21.38 21.62
C GLU A 356 -4.79 -22.62 22.29
N THR A 357 -3.94 -23.43 22.91
CA THR A 357 -4.39 -24.52 23.78
C THR A 357 -5.05 -23.94 25.02
N ALA A 358 -6.32 -24.26 25.24
CA ALA A 358 -7.09 -23.77 26.37
C ALA A 358 -7.21 -24.84 27.46
N SER A 359 -7.23 -24.39 28.72
CA SER A 359 -7.40 -25.30 29.86
C SER A 359 -8.78 -25.99 29.82
N ILE A 360 -8.76 -27.30 30.10
CA ILE A 360 -9.96 -28.12 30.17
C ILE A 360 -10.47 -28.07 31.61
N VAL A 361 -11.62 -27.42 31.80
CA VAL A 361 -12.36 -27.48 33.07
C VAL A 361 -13.45 -28.52 32.88
N GLN A 362 -13.29 -29.71 33.48
CA GLN A 362 -14.35 -30.70 33.50
C GLN A 362 -15.50 -30.18 34.37
N ARG A 363 -16.69 -30.08 33.78
CA ARG A 363 -17.93 -29.72 34.47
C ARG A 363 -18.97 -30.82 34.21
N SER A 364 -19.84 -31.05 35.18
CA SER A 364 -21.01 -31.90 35.00
C SER A 364 -21.91 -31.34 33.88
N LYS A 365 -22.42 -32.22 33.01
CA LYS A 365 -23.31 -31.85 31.89
C LYS A 365 -24.56 -31.15 32.47
N PRO A 366 -24.97 -29.98 31.97
CA PRO A 366 -26.34 -29.52 32.17
C PRO A 366 -27.28 -30.50 31.44
N GLU A 367 -28.39 -30.86 32.09
CA GLU A 367 -29.46 -31.65 31.48
C GLU A 367 -30.02 -30.89 30.27
N TYR A 368 -29.75 -31.41 29.08
CA TYR A 368 -30.43 -31.12 27.82
C TYR A 368 -30.42 -29.65 27.34
N LYS A 369 -29.62 -29.38 26.30
CA LYS A 369 -29.79 -28.18 25.46
C LYS A 369 -30.69 -28.55 24.27
N ILE A 370 -31.88 -27.97 24.21
CA ILE A 370 -32.88 -28.24 23.15
C ILE A 370 -32.24 -28.00 21.76
N GLY A 371 -32.30 -29.00 20.87
CA GLY A 371 -31.93 -28.87 19.45
C GLY A 371 -30.55 -29.38 19.03
N ILE A 372 -29.66 -29.80 19.96
CA ILE A 372 -28.34 -30.37 19.61
C ILE A 372 -28.19 -31.76 20.25
N LYS A 373 -27.86 -32.77 19.43
CA LYS A 373 -27.55 -34.11 19.94
C LYS A 373 -26.19 -34.08 20.66
N PRO A 374 -26.09 -34.63 21.89
CA PRO A 374 -24.81 -34.84 22.54
C PRO A 374 -23.85 -35.64 21.64
N VAL A 375 -22.58 -35.23 21.59
CA VAL A 375 -21.53 -35.92 20.85
C VAL A 375 -20.79 -36.85 21.81
N GLU A 376 -20.78 -38.15 21.52
CA GLU A 376 -20.00 -39.14 22.28
C GLU A 376 -18.52 -39.12 21.87
N THR A 377 -18.28 -39.11 20.56
CA THR A 377 -16.96 -38.90 19.94
C THR A 377 -17.10 -37.95 18.75
N GLY A 378 -16.24 -36.94 18.66
CA GLY A 378 -16.28 -35.93 17.58
C GLY A 378 -15.79 -34.56 18.01
N ILE A 379 -16.29 -33.49 17.35
CA ILE A 379 -15.89 -32.11 17.62
C ILE A 379 -17.10 -31.22 17.95
N VAL A 380 -16.92 -30.31 18.90
CA VAL A 380 -17.87 -29.23 19.20
C VAL A 380 -17.19 -27.88 19.03
N ILE A 381 -17.65 -27.10 18.06
CA ILE A 381 -17.29 -25.69 17.87
C ILE A 381 -18.26 -24.85 18.71
N ASP A 382 -17.75 -24.14 19.70
CA ASP A 382 -18.52 -23.32 20.65
C ASP A 382 -18.05 -21.86 20.62
N HIS A 383 -18.81 -20.95 21.24
CA HIS A 383 -18.54 -19.51 21.31
C HIS A 383 -18.60 -18.76 19.96
N ILE A 384 -19.27 -19.33 18.95
CA ILE A 384 -19.43 -18.69 17.63
C ILE A 384 -20.24 -17.41 17.80
N GLY A 385 -19.69 -16.27 17.34
CA GLY A 385 -20.39 -14.98 17.33
C GLY A 385 -20.83 -14.50 18.73
N THR A 386 -20.09 -14.86 19.79
CA THR A 386 -20.48 -14.52 21.17
C THR A 386 -20.76 -13.01 21.32
N GLY A 387 -21.92 -12.66 21.88
CA GLY A 387 -22.33 -11.27 22.10
C GLY A 387 -23.07 -10.62 20.93
N LYS A 388 -23.10 -11.25 19.74
CA LYS A 388 -23.89 -10.80 18.59
C LYS A 388 -25.37 -11.14 18.73
N SER A 389 -26.21 -10.59 17.84
CA SER A 389 -27.64 -10.94 17.80
C SER A 389 -27.83 -12.40 17.37
N PRO A 390 -28.92 -13.07 17.77
CA PRO A 390 -29.18 -14.45 17.34
C PRO A 390 -29.15 -14.64 15.82
N GLN A 391 -29.69 -13.68 15.05
CA GLN A 391 -29.65 -13.71 13.59
C GLN A 391 -28.21 -13.71 13.07
N GLN A 392 -27.37 -12.78 13.54
CA GLN A 392 -25.96 -12.71 13.13
C GLN A 392 -25.19 -13.99 13.49
N ILE A 393 -25.53 -14.63 14.61
CA ILE A 393 -24.93 -15.91 15.01
C ILE A 393 -25.36 -17.04 14.06
N PHE A 394 -26.64 -17.09 13.67
CA PHE A 394 -27.10 -18.07 12.68
C PHE A 394 -26.44 -17.86 11.31
N ASP A 395 -26.26 -16.62 10.88
CA ASP A 395 -25.56 -16.31 9.62
C ASP A 395 -24.11 -16.80 9.68
N HIS A 396 -23.40 -16.56 10.80
CA HIS A 396 -22.06 -17.09 11.04
C HIS A 396 -22.02 -18.63 11.02
N ILE A 397 -22.97 -19.29 11.70
CA ILE A 397 -23.06 -20.76 11.71
C ILE A 397 -23.24 -21.31 10.29
N SER A 398 -24.13 -20.70 9.50
CA SER A 398 -24.39 -21.10 8.12
C SER A 398 -23.12 -20.97 7.26
N LYS A 399 -22.41 -19.83 7.35
CA LYS A 399 -21.12 -19.63 6.65
C LYS A 399 -20.08 -20.68 7.04
N ILE A 400 -19.92 -20.98 8.34
CA ILE A 400 -18.98 -22.00 8.82
C ILE A 400 -19.33 -23.37 8.25
N ARG A 401 -20.61 -23.76 8.30
CA ARG A 401 -21.05 -25.08 7.82
C ARG A 401 -20.90 -25.22 6.31
N GLU A 402 -21.07 -24.15 5.56
CA GLU A 402 -20.82 -24.12 4.13
C GLU A 402 -19.33 -24.24 3.79
N ILE A 403 -18.50 -23.36 4.33
CA ILE A 403 -17.06 -23.27 4.01
C ILE A 403 -16.31 -24.53 4.45
N LEU A 404 -16.65 -25.09 5.62
CA LEU A 404 -16.03 -26.31 6.13
C LEU A 404 -16.76 -27.60 5.67
N HIS A 405 -17.74 -27.48 4.77
CA HIS A 405 -18.54 -28.60 4.26
C HIS A 405 -19.21 -29.46 5.36
N LEU A 406 -19.64 -28.83 6.46
CA LEU A 406 -20.28 -29.48 7.61
C LEU A 406 -21.81 -29.59 7.47
N ASN A 407 -22.39 -29.13 6.35
CA ASN A 407 -23.84 -29.04 6.14
C ASN A 407 -24.60 -30.36 6.39
N CYS A 408 -24.05 -31.49 5.97
CA CYS A 408 -24.71 -32.79 6.07
C CYS A 408 -24.33 -33.61 7.32
N VAL A 409 -23.32 -33.16 8.08
CA VAL A 409 -22.69 -33.95 9.16
C VAL A 409 -22.77 -33.28 10.53
N SER A 410 -23.39 -32.09 10.62
CA SER A 410 -23.43 -31.31 11.85
C SER A 410 -24.84 -30.96 12.32
N SER A 411 -24.99 -30.82 13.64
CA SER A 411 -26.13 -30.13 14.29
C SER A 411 -25.67 -28.79 14.84
N HIS A 412 -26.57 -27.82 14.97
CA HIS A 412 -26.21 -26.46 15.38
C HIS A 412 -27.33 -25.74 16.13
N GLY A 413 -26.99 -24.64 16.80
CA GLY A 413 -27.97 -23.81 17.52
C GLY A 413 -27.36 -22.58 18.19
N VAL A 414 -28.23 -21.66 18.62
CA VAL A 414 -27.87 -20.45 19.37
C VAL A 414 -28.37 -20.58 20.79
N PHE A 415 -27.50 -20.24 21.75
CA PHE A 415 -27.79 -20.38 23.18
C PHE A 415 -27.45 -19.10 23.93
N GLN A 416 -28.26 -18.76 24.92
CA GLN A 416 -27.92 -17.72 25.86
C GLN A 416 -27.08 -18.29 27.01
N SER A 417 -25.94 -17.67 27.27
CA SER A 417 -25.08 -18.00 28.41
C SER A 417 -25.75 -17.60 29.71
N VAL A 418 -25.92 -18.53 30.65
CA VAL A 418 -26.49 -18.24 31.98
C VAL A 418 -25.63 -17.24 32.76
N ARG A 419 -24.30 -17.27 32.57
CA ARG A 419 -23.35 -16.41 33.31
C ARG A 419 -23.27 -14.99 32.75
N THR A 420 -23.17 -14.87 31.44
CA THR A 420 -22.90 -13.58 30.77
C THR A 420 -24.15 -12.95 30.15
N LYS A 421 -25.27 -13.69 30.10
CA LYS A 421 -26.49 -13.34 29.36
C LYS A 421 -26.31 -13.08 27.85
N HIS A 422 -25.10 -13.22 27.32
CA HIS A 422 -24.81 -13.12 25.89
C HIS A 422 -25.24 -14.38 25.14
N HIS A 423 -25.70 -14.20 23.90
CA HIS A 423 -25.92 -15.30 22.97
C HIS A 423 -24.59 -15.81 22.40
N LYS A 424 -24.54 -17.10 22.10
CA LYS A 424 -23.43 -17.76 21.40
C LYS A 424 -23.94 -18.91 20.53
N GLY A 425 -23.25 -19.18 19.44
CA GLY A 425 -23.51 -20.29 18.54
C GLY A 425 -22.70 -21.53 18.88
N ILE A 426 -23.27 -22.69 18.59
CA ILE A 426 -22.63 -24.00 18.73
C ILE A 426 -22.86 -24.81 17.47
N ILE A 427 -21.82 -25.49 16.99
CA ILE A 427 -21.89 -26.54 15.96
C ILE A 427 -21.30 -27.82 16.56
N SER A 428 -22.04 -28.92 16.45
CA SER A 428 -21.63 -30.26 16.91
C SER A 428 -21.50 -31.19 15.71
N VAL A 429 -20.34 -31.82 15.56
CA VAL A 429 -19.96 -32.69 14.44
C VAL A 429 -19.60 -34.08 14.99
N PRO A 430 -20.56 -35.02 15.05
CA PRO A 430 -20.32 -36.40 15.49
C PRO A 430 -19.35 -37.13 14.56
N ASP A 431 -18.60 -38.09 15.11
CA ASP A 431 -17.71 -39.01 14.37
C ASP A 431 -16.59 -38.34 13.55
N PHE A 432 -16.37 -37.04 13.78
CA PHE A 432 -15.36 -36.24 13.09
C PHE A 432 -14.03 -36.29 13.85
N LYS A 433 -12.95 -36.74 13.18
CA LYS A 433 -11.67 -37.02 13.83
C LYS A 433 -10.92 -35.76 14.29
N ASP A 434 -10.70 -34.83 13.37
CA ASP A 434 -9.97 -33.59 13.66
C ASP A 434 -10.19 -32.55 12.56
N LEU A 435 -9.97 -31.27 12.88
CA LEU A 435 -9.85 -30.20 11.89
C LEU A 435 -8.36 -30.01 11.57
N ASP A 436 -8.00 -29.94 10.28
CA ASP A 436 -6.62 -29.62 9.91
C ASP A 436 -6.30 -28.13 10.12
N ALA A 437 -5.02 -27.76 10.08
CA ALA A 437 -4.59 -26.37 10.28
C ALA A 437 -5.24 -25.38 9.29
N PRO A 438 -5.37 -25.68 7.98
CA PRO A 438 -6.17 -24.87 7.05
C PRO A 438 -7.61 -24.64 7.50
N GLN A 439 -8.33 -25.69 7.88
CA GLN A 439 -9.71 -25.60 8.38
C GLN A 439 -9.81 -24.80 9.67
N MET A 440 -8.87 -24.97 10.60
CA MET A 440 -8.80 -24.15 11.82
C MET A 440 -8.52 -22.67 11.48
N LYS A 441 -7.67 -22.39 10.48
CA LYS A 441 -7.38 -21.03 10.02
C LYS A 441 -8.61 -20.37 9.41
N MET A 442 -9.34 -21.11 8.56
CA MET A 442 -10.62 -20.65 8.00
C MET A 442 -11.65 -20.39 9.10
N LEU A 443 -11.74 -21.26 10.10
CA LEU A 443 -12.66 -21.10 11.22
C LEU A 443 -12.29 -19.89 12.10
N GLY A 444 -11.00 -19.69 12.39
CA GLY A 444 -10.49 -18.51 13.09
C GLY A 444 -10.74 -17.22 12.31
N ALA A 445 -10.68 -17.28 10.98
CA ALA A 445 -11.09 -16.19 10.12
C ALA A 445 -12.59 -15.92 10.24
N ILE A 446 -13.48 -16.90 10.07
CA ILE A 446 -14.94 -16.67 10.04
C ILE A 446 -15.52 -16.33 11.43
N ALA A 447 -14.97 -16.93 12.48
CA ALA A 447 -15.45 -16.80 13.86
C ALA A 447 -14.29 -16.66 14.84
N PRO A 448 -13.59 -15.51 14.82
CA PRO A 448 -12.53 -15.24 15.79
C PRO A 448 -13.09 -15.32 17.21
N GLY A 449 -12.34 -15.96 18.11
CA GLY A 449 -12.77 -16.23 19.47
C GLY A 449 -13.70 -17.44 19.63
N CYS A 450 -13.91 -18.27 18.62
CA CYS A 450 -14.56 -19.57 18.84
C CYS A 450 -13.61 -20.55 19.55
N THR A 451 -14.17 -21.65 20.06
CA THR A 451 -13.39 -22.74 20.65
C THR A 451 -13.73 -24.05 19.98
N ILE A 452 -12.70 -24.84 19.64
CA ILE A 452 -12.83 -26.22 19.20
C ILE A 452 -12.65 -27.11 20.44
N ASN A 453 -13.65 -27.93 20.75
CA ASN A 453 -13.56 -28.94 21.80
C ASN A 453 -13.59 -30.32 21.16
N LYS A 454 -12.53 -31.10 21.32
CA LYS A 454 -12.46 -32.49 20.88
C LYS A 454 -13.05 -33.39 21.94
N ILE A 455 -14.02 -34.20 21.57
CA ILE A 455 -14.78 -35.06 22.48
C ILE A 455 -14.43 -36.52 22.20
N MET A 456 -14.08 -37.25 23.25
CA MET A 456 -13.91 -38.71 23.22
C MET A 456 -14.51 -39.30 24.49
N ASN A 457 -15.31 -40.37 24.34
CA ASN A 457 -16.03 -41.00 25.46
C ASN A 457 -16.78 -39.96 26.32
N GLU A 458 -17.48 -39.04 25.63
CA GLU A 458 -18.25 -37.93 26.20
C GLU A 458 -17.46 -36.87 26.99
N ARG A 459 -16.13 -36.91 26.95
CA ARG A 459 -15.26 -35.96 27.66
C ARG A 459 -14.47 -35.09 26.68
N VAL A 460 -14.28 -33.83 27.04
CA VAL A 460 -13.36 -32.94 26.31
C VAL A 460 -11.94 -33.42 26.60
N VAL A 461 -11.24 -33.87 25.56
CA VAL A 461 -9.84 -34.34 25.64
C VAL A 461 -8.85 -33.27 25.20
N GLU A 462 -9.23 -32.43 24.26
CA GLU A 462 -8.44 -31.30 23.75
C GLU A 462 -9.35 -30.10 23.56
N LYS A 463 -8.80 -28.91 23.79
CA LYS A 463 -9.53 -27.66 23.62
C LYS A 463 -8.62 -26.60 23.03
N TYR A 464 -9.05 -26.04 21.91
CA TYR A 464 -8.36 -24.96 21.23
C TYR A 464 -9.24 -23.71 21.23
N ARG A 465 -8.65 -22.56 21.50
CA ARG A 465 -9.24 -21.24 21.30
C ARG A 465 -8.65 -20.69 20.03
N LEU A 466 -9.51 -20.37 19.06
CA LEU A 466 -9.06 -19.76 17.82
C LEU A 466 -9.11 -18.24 17.95
N ARG A 467 -7.98 -17.60 17.72
CA ARG A 467 -7.88 -16.17 17.50
C ARG A 467 -8.02 -15.87 16.01
N MET A 468 -8.09 -14.58 15.71
CA MET A 468 -8.06 -14.09 14.35
C MET A 468 -6.72 -14.43 13.70
N PRO A 469 -6.68 -15.05 12.51
CA PRO A 469 -5.43 -15.42 11.87
C PRO A 469 -4.64 -14.20 11.39
N PRO A 470 -3.31 -14.31 11.27
CA PRO A 470 -2.47 -13.22 10.77
C PRO A 470 -2.74 -12.88 9.29
N ARG A 471 -3.29 -13.84 8.54
CA ARG A 471 -3.62 -13.76 7.11
C ARG A 471 -4.97 -14.36 6.81
N VAL A 472 -5.75 -13.67 5.98
CA VAL A 472 -7.04 -14.13 5.45
C VAL A 472 -7.01 -14.06 3.92
N TYR A 473 -7.17 -15.20 3.26
CA TYR A 473 -7.13 -15.36 1.80
C TYR A 473 -7.87 -16.65 1.40
N ASN A 474 -8.21 -16.80 0.11
CA ASN A 474 -8.86 -18.01 -0.44
C ASN A 474 -10.19 -18.40 0.25
N LEU A 475 -10.95 -17.44 0.79
CA LEU A 475 -12.25 -17.70 1.39
C LEU A 475 -13.39 -17.21 0.47
N PRO A 476 -14.47 -18.00 0.28
CA PRO A 476 -15.63 -17.52 -0.46
C PRO A 476 -16.26 -16.29 0.21
N GLY A 477 -16.56 -15.26 -0.59
CA GLY A 477 -17.27 -14.07 -0.13
C GLY A 477 -16.39 -13.00 0.53
N ILE A 478 -15.09 -13.23 0.73
CA ILE A 478 -14.21 -12.15 1.17
C ILE A 478 -13.88 -11.21 0.01
N GLY A 479 -13.79 -9.91 0.26
CA GLY A 479 -13.49 -8.92 -0.76
C GLY A 479 -13.04 -7.60 -0.19
N CYS A 480 -12.13 -6.91 -0.90
CA CYS A 480 -11.74 -5.56 -0.54
C CYS A 480 -12.91 -4.63 -0.86
N LYS A 481 -13.30 -3.76 0.07
CA LYS A 481 -14.39 -2.78 -0.14
C LYS A 481 -13.90 -1.45 -0.75
N ASN A 482 -12.60 -1.30 -0.94
CA ASN A 482 -12.06 -0.21 -1.73
C ASN A 482 -12.36 -0.49 -3.20
N GLU A 483 -13.26 0.30 -3.79
CA GLU A 483 -13.68 0.16 -5.19
C GLU A 483 -12.53 0.36 -6.17
N ASP A 484 -11.48 1.10 -5.80
CA ASP A 484 -10.32 1.33 -6.66
C ASP A 484 -9.28 0.19 -6.57
N CYS A 485 -9.41 -0.75 -5.63
CA CYS A 485 -8.48 -1.86 -5.46
C CYS A 485 -8.52 -2.86 -6.62
N VAL A 486 -7.37 -3.33 -7.10
CA VAL A 486 -7.26 -4.36 -8.15
C VAL A 486 -7.99 -5.67 -7.81
N SER A 487 -8.15 -5.99 -6.52
CA SER A 487 -8.89 -7.18 -6.07
C SER A 487 -10.40 -6.96 -5.93
N HIS A 488 -10.91 -5.77 -6.25
CA HIS A 488 -12.35 -5.51 -6.20
C HIS A 488 -13.07 -6.21 -7.36
N THR A 489 -14.16 -6.91 -7.06
CA THR A 489 -14.83 -7.82 -8.01
C THR A 489 -15.41 -7.12 -9.24
N SER A 490 -15.71 -5.81 -9.13
CA SER A 490 -16.21 -5.00 -10.25
C SER A 490 -15.23 -4.90 -11.42
N HIS A 491 -13.93 -5.10 -11.19
CA HIS A 491 -12.91 -4.98 -12.23
C HIS A 491 -12.74 -6.25 -13.06
N GLY A 492 -13.25 -7.39 -12.59
CA GLY A 492 -13.16 -8.67 -13.30
C GLY A 492 -11.74 -9.21 -13.47
N GLU A 493 -10.76 -8.70 -12.70
CA GLU A 493 -9.40 -9.22 -12.68
C GLU A 493 -9.35 -10.54 -11.88
N PRO A 494 -8.52 -11.52 -12.28
CA PRO A 494 -8.42 -12.83 -11.62
C PRO A 494 -7.59 -12.76 -10.32
N VAL A 495 -7.85 -11.75 -9.49
CA VAL A 495 -7.09 -11.45 -8.27
C VAL A 495 -7.78 -12.09 -7.08
N VAL A 496 -7.04 -12.90 -6.33
CA VAL A 496 -7.52 -13.43 -5.04
C VAL A 496 -7.38 -12.35 -3.97
N PRO A 497 -8.47 -11.92 -3.30
CA PRO A 497 -8.38 -10.99 -2.18
C PRO A 497 -7.56 -11.60 -1.04
N GLU A 498 -6.64 -10.80 -0.50
CA GLU A 498 -5.78 -11.18 0.61
C GLU A 498 -5.65 -10.02 1.59
N PHE A 499 -5.70 -10.35 2.88
CA PHE A 499 -5.66 -9.39 3.97
C PHE A 499 -4.68 -9.82 5.06
N TYR A 500 -4.01 -8.83 5.64
CA TYR A 500 -3.09 -8.96 6.75
C TYR A 500 -3.71 -8.39 8.02
N ARG A 501 -3.64 -9.14 9.12
CA ARG A 501 -4.03 -8.64 10.44
C ARG A 501 -3.02 -7.57 10.87
N THR A 502 -3.51 -6.37 11.18
CA THR A 502 -2.69 -5.29 11.74
C THR A 502 -3.01 -5.07 13.22
N GLU A 503 -2.28 -4.17 13.86
CA GLU A 503 -2.61 -3.68 15.18
C GLU A 503 -4.04 -3.08 15.18
N ASN A 504 -4.75 -3.17 16.32
CA ASN A 504 -6.14 -2.73 16.52
C ASN A 504 -7.26 -3.57 15.87
N GLU A 505 -7.04 -4.88 15.65
CA GLU A 505 -8.05 -5.81 15.10
C GLU A 505 -8.58 -5.43 13.70
N LEU A 506 -7.80 -4.65 12.95
CA LEU A 506 -8.06 -4.32 11.55
C LEU A 506 -7.35 -5.29 10.59
N PHE A 507 -7.83 -5.29 9.35
CA PHE A 507 -7.30 -6.02 8.21
C PHE A 507 -6.86 -5.06 7.13
N THR A 508 -5.57 -5.05 6.82
CA THR A 508 -5.07 -4.29 5.68
C THR A 508 -5.07 -5.16 4.43
N CYS A 509 -5.70 -4.67 3.36
CA CYS A 509 -5.63 -5.34 2.06
C CYS A 509 -4.18 -5.40 1.57
N ARG A 510 -3.74 -6.57 1.10
CA ARG A 510 -2.37 -6.78 0.58
C ARG A 510 -1.99 -5.84 -0.57
N TYR A 511 -2.98 -5.44 -1.38
CA TYR A 511 -2.73 -4.76 -2.64
C TYR A 511 -2.80 -3.23 -2.51
N CYS A 512 -3.92 -2.70 -2.02
CA CYS A 512 -4.16 -1.25 -1.90
C CYS A 512 -3.87 -0.67 -0.51
N GLU A 513 -3.35 -1.49 0.42
CA GLU A 513 -3.08 -1.14 1.82
C GLU A 513 -4.26 -0.51 2.60
N HIS A 514 -5.48 -0.59 2.06
CA HIS A 514 -6.67 -0.06 2.71
C HIS A 514 -7.03 -0.90 3.95
N PRO A 515 -7.22 -0.27 5.13
CA PRO A 515 -7.65 -0.96 6.33
C PRO A 515 -9.15 -1.25 6.30
N HIS A 516 -9.52 -2.42 6.78
CA HIS A 516 -10.88 -2.90 6.89
C HIS A 516 -11.11 -3.47 8.28
N SER A 517 -12.29 -3.29 8.85
CA SER A 517 -12.76 -4.11 9.95
C SER A 517 -13.02 -5.55 9.49
N PHE A 518 -13.04 -6.47 10.45
CA PHE A 518 -13.41 -7.85 10.17
C PHE A 518 -14.77 -7.98 9.47
N SER A 519 -15.78 -7.20 9.86
CA SER A 519 -17.10 -7.25 9.22
C SER A 519 -17.12 -6.73 7.80
N GLU A 520 -16.22 -5.81 7.47
CA GLU A 520 -16.18 -5.19 6.14
C GLU A 520 -15.57 -6.11 5.10
N ILE A 521 -14.68 -7.03 5.43
CA ILE A 521 -14.10 -7.90 4.40
C ILE A 521 -15.07 -8.99 3.92
N TRP A 522 -16.23 -9.19 4.56
CA TRP A 522 -17.19 -10.28 4.31
C TRP A 522 -18.44 -9.89 3.51
#